data_AF-A0A6P7TSJ0-F1
#
_entry.id   AF-A0A6P7TSJ0-F1
#
_cell.length_a   1.000
_cell.length_b   1.000
_cell.length_c   1.000
_cell.angle_alpha   90.00
_cell.angle_beta   90.00
_cell.angle_gamma   90.00
#
_symmetry.space_group_name_H-M   'P 1'
#
loop_
_entity.id
_entity.type
_entity.pdbx_description
1 polymer ?
#
loop_
_entity_poly.entity_id
_entity_poly.type
_entity_poly.pdbx_seq_one_letter_code
_entity_poly.pdbx_strand_id
1 'polypeptide(L)'
;MCFIGGDWNARAGKPRPGETCIGSHERNRRNVPGTALIQFCTCLDLFLCNTAFRHPARHKTTWTGTRKDSSGNYIQIFNQIDYILCKAAHKHLLLDSRSYGGLEANSDHKLVITRIGLYKSYKQLKKPTYDKRESYNLELFHDENFRQKYANKLQVELDDIDTTKPANTIWDAVTSSMKRTALNVVGINQKQHKFHNNEIFSLSENQKALRLRIQNSRNSEDIRDLRKLRNVILLNIKKIQKTLVYKETEKKFQNIAKQKDGTRMFMAMRLLMKK
;
A
#
# COMPACT_ATOMS: atom_id res chain seq x y z
N MET A 1 15.40 14.82 6.47
CA MET A 1 15.20 13.60 7.28
C MET A 1 15.26 12.40 6.34
N CYS A 2 16.16 11.43 6.57
CA CYS A 2 16.38 10.28 5.69
C CYS A 2 16.03 8.98 6.42
N PHE A 3 15.34 8.08 5.72
CA PHE A 3 15.02 6.74 6.16
C PHE A 3 15.43 5.74 5.09
N ILE A 4 15.95 4.60 5.52
CA ILE A 4 16.28 3.48 4.64
C ILE A 4 15.49 2.28 5.16
N GLY A 5 14.61 1.73 4.35
CA GLY A 5 13.76 0.61 4.74
C GLY A 5 13.88 -0.53 3.73
N GLY A 6 13.88 -1.77 4.22
CA GLY A 6 13.87 -2.93 3.35
C GLY A 6 14.18 -4.24 4.06
N ASP A 7 14.27 -5.29 3.26
CA ASP A 7 14.79 -6.59 3.67
C ASP A 7 16.33 -6.56 3.58
N TRP A 8 16.98 -6.71 4.73
CA TRP A 8 18.44 -6.72 4.82
C TRP A 8 19.01 -8.14 4.87
N ASN A 9 18.14 -9.16 4.95
CA ASN A 9 18.50 -10.56 5.17
C ASN A 9 19.49 -10.75 6.34
N ALA A 10 19.40 -9.87 7.34
CA ALA A 10 20.39 -9.72 8.41
C ALA A 10 19.73 -9.87 9.77
N ARG A 11 20.37 -10.61 10.67
CA ARG A 11 19.94 -10.70 12.07
C ARG A 11 20.91 -9.87 12.89
N ALA A 12 20.51 -8.64 13.23
CA ALA A 12 21.37 -7.71 13.95
C ALA A 12 21.74 -8.23 15.35
N GLY A 13 20.87 -9.02 15.97
CA GLY A 13 21.09 -9.56 17.30
C GLY A 13 21.04 -8.49 18.40
N LYS A 14 21.13 -8.90 19.66
CA LYS A 14 21.18 -7.97 20.80
C LYS A 14 22.39 -7.01 20.71
N PRO A 15 22.26 -5.76 21.20
CA PRO A 15 23.39 -4.83 21.30
C PRO A 15 24.57 -5.43 22.05
N ARG A 16 25.78 -5.11 21.61
CA ARG A 16 27.02 -5.32 22.36
C ARG A 16 27.51 -4.00 22.98
N PRO A 17 28.37 -4.03 24.00
CA PRO A 17 28.98 -2.82 24.54
C PRO A 17 29.62 -1.96 23.43
N GLY A 18 29.36 -0.65 23.46
CA GLY A 18 29.84 0.31 22.46
C GLY A 18 28.95 0.49 21.22
N GLU A 19 27.97 -0.38 20.99
CA GLU A 19 27.07 -0.25 19.83
C GLU A 19 25.89 0.67 20.14
N THR A 20 25.91 1.87 19.57
CA THR A 20 24.86 2.89 19.75
C THR A 20 23.82 2.91 18.64
N CYS A 21 24.13 2.29 17.49
CA CYS A 21 23.28 2.23 16.31
C CYS A 21 22.10 1.25 16.44
N ILE A 22 22.01 0.49 17.51
CA ILE A 22 20.97 -0.52 17.74
C ILE A 22 20.28 -0.31 19.10
N GLY A 23 18.98 -0.58 19.16
CA GLY A 23 18.20 -0.54 20.38
C GLY A 23 18.25 -1.85 21.19
N SER A 24 17.81 -1.78 22.44
CA SER A 24 17.87 -2.86 23.43
C SER A 24 16.83 -3.98 23.22
N HIS A 25 15.93 -3.86 22.25
CA HIS A 25 14.79 -4.75 22.10
C HIS A 25 14.83 -5.67 20.88
N GLU A 26 15.98 -5.77 20.21
CA GLU A 26 16.21 -6.74 19.14
C GLU A 26 15.92 -8.20 19.62
N ARG A 27 15.43 -9.04 18.70
CA ARG A 27 15.00 -10.42 19.00
C ARG A 27 16.05 -11.52 18.78
N ASN A 28 16.80 -11.49 17.68
CA ASN A 28 17.58 -12.62 17.17
C ASN A 28 18.94 -12.81 17.86
N ARG A 29 19.64 -13.87 17.45
CA ARG A 29 21.10 -13.99 17.60
C ARG A 29 21.76 -13.41 16.36
N ARG A 30 22.85 -12.65 16.56
CA ARG A 30 23.59 -12.02 15.46
C ARG A 30 24.14 -13.06 14.48
N ASN A 31 23.95 -12.83 13.18
CA ASN A 31 24.62 -13.57 12.10
C ASN A 31 25.66 -12.70 11.39
N VAL A 32 26.42 -13.26 10.45
CA VAL A 32 27.47 -12.55 9.69
C VAL A 32 26.91 -11.32 8.95
N PRO A 33 25.81 -11.42 8.16
CA PRO A 33 25.16 -10.23 7.59
C PRO A 33 24.71 -9.20 8.64
N GLY A 34 24.30 -9.66 9.82
CA GLY A 34 23.98 -8.80 10.97
C GLY A 34 25.17 -8.00 11.48
N THR A 35 26.37 -8.58 11.50
CA THR A 35 27.59 -7.84 11.83
C THR A 35 27.87 -6.77 10.79
N ALA A 36 27.75 -7.09 9.50
CA ALA A 36 27.92 -6.12 8.41
C ALA A 36 26.88 -4.99 8.48
N LEU A 37 25.63 -5.30 8.79
CA LEU A 37 24.57 -4.30 8.99
C LEU A 37 24.90 -3.34 10.14
N ILE A 38 25.44 -3.86 11.25
CA ILE A 38 25.85 -3.02 12.38
C ILE A 38 27.02 -2.12 12.00
N GLN A 39 28.04 -2.65 11.32
CA GLN A 39 29.16 -1.85 10.81
C GLN A 39 28.68 -0.75 9.86
N PHE A 40 27.81 -1.09 8.91
CA PHE A 40 27.18 -0.13 7.99
C PHE A 40 26.45 0.99 8.75
N CYS A 41 25.66 0.63 9.77
CA CYS A 41 24.95 1.63 10.56
C CYS A 41 25.90 2.51 11.38
N THR A 42 26.95 1.95 11.96
CA THR A 42 27.97 2.72 12.69
C THR A 42 28.70 3.68 11.76
N CYS A 43 29.17 3.23 10.59
CA CYS A 43 29.94 4.07 9.67
C CYS A 43 29.12 5.24 9.09
N LEU A 44 27.79 5.09 8.99
CA LEU A 44 26.91 6.09 8.37
C LEU A 44 26.05 6.85 9.39
N ASP A 45 26.32 6.69 10.69
CA ASP A 45 25.53 7.26 11.78
C ASP A 45 24.04 6.98 11.63
N LEU A 46 23.70 5.72 11.40
CA LEU A 46 22.33 5.22 11.28
C LEU A 46 21.91 4.47 12.55
N PHE A 47 20.60 4.36 12.75
CA PHE A 47 19.99 3.71 13.89
C PHE A 47 18.87 2.76 13.45
N LEU A 48 18.87 1.52 13.95
CA LEU A 48 17.85 0.51 13.65
C LEU A 48 16.54 0.79 14.40
N CYS A 49 15.60 1.50 13.77
CA CYS A 49 14.36 1.99 14.39
C CYS A 49 13.54 0.89 15.09
N ASN A 50 13.28 -0.23 14.41
CA ASN A 50 12.48 -1.35 14.92
C ASN A 50 13.19 -2.23 15.97
N THR A 51 14.30 -1.74 16.54
CA THR A 51 14.95 -2.34 17.72
C THR A 51 14.85 -1.46 18.97
N ALA A 52 14.31 -0.24 18.85
CA ALA A 52 14.25 0.75 19.93
C ALA A 52 13.16 0.52 20.97
N PHE A 53 12.07 -0.17 20.62
CA PHE A 53 10.86 -0.23 21.44
C PHE A 53 10.55 -1.65 21.92
N ARG A 54 10.05 -1.76 23.14
CA ARG A 54 9.67 -3.03 23.74
C ARG A 54 8.34 -3.49 23.15
N HIS A 55 8.36 -4.62 22.44
CA HIS A 55 7.15 -5.27 21.93
C HIS A 55 7.15 -6.79 22.14
N PRO A 56 5.96 -7.43 22.18
CA PRO A 56 5.82 -8.87 22.09
C PRO A 56 6.49 -9.44 20.83
N ALA A 57 6.99 -10.66 20.90
CA ALA A 57 7.70 -11.34 19.80
C ALA A 57 6.98 -11.26 18.45
N ARG A 58 5.64 -11.42 18.44
CA ARG A 58 4.81 -11.37 17.23
C ARG A 58 4.91 -10.05 16.45
N HIS A 59 5.25 -8.95 17.14
CA HIS A 59 5.41 -7.58 16.62
C HIS A 59 6.88 -7.17 16.42
N LYS A 60 7.82 -8.11 16.60
CA LYS A 60 9.25 -7.90 16.31
C LYS A 60 9.71 -8.75 15.14
N THR A 61 9.21 -9.97 15.05
CA THR A 61 9.44 -10.86 13.90
C THR A 61 8.90 -10.21 12.62
N THR A 62 9.71 -10.16 11.58
CA THR A 62 9.35 -9.62 10.27
C THR A 62 9.23 -10.71 9.20
N TRP A 63 9.82 -11.88 9.43
CA TRP A 63 9.76 -13.03 8.53
C TRP A 63 9.38 -14.31 9.25
N THR A 64 8.58 -15.17 8.60
CA THR A 64 8.16 -16.48 9.12
C THR A 64 8.36 -17.59 8.11
N GLY A 65 9.03 -18.66 8.50
CA GLY A 65 9.21 -19.85 7.65
C GLY A 65 9.23 -21.15 8.45
N THR A 66 9.57 -22.26 7.81
CA THR A 66 9.67 -23.58 8.43
C THR A 66 11.00 -24.25 8.04
N ARG A 67 11.52 -25.12 8.91
CA ARG A 67 12.60 -26.05 8.59
C ARG A 67 12.38 -27.38 9.29
N LYS A 68 13.05 -28.45 8.86
CA LYS A 68 13.11 -29.70 9.62
C LYS A 68 14.19 -29.61 10.70
N ASP A 69 13.91 -30.18 11.87
CA ASP A 69 14.93 -30.43 12.88
C ASP A 69 15.70 -31.73 12.59
N SER A 70 16.65 -32.08 13.45
CA SER A 70 17.46 -33.30 13.35
C SER A 70 16.64 -34.58 13.43
N SER A 71 15.43 -34.52 13.97
CA SER A 71 14.49 -35.63 14.07
C SER A 71 13.53 -35.69 12.87
N GLY A 72 13.68 -34.80 11.88
CA GLY A 72 12.85 -34.73 10.69
C GLY A 72 11.53 -33.96 10.88
N ASN A 73 11.26 -33.41 12.07
CA ASN A 73 10.04 -32.70 12.37
C ASN A 73 10.08 -31.24 11.90
N TYR A 74 8.97 -30.73 11.36
CA TYR A 74 8.89 -29.33 10.94
C TYR A 74 8.78 -28.40 12.15
N ILE A 75 9.72 -27.47 12.26
CA ILE A 75 9.73 -26.39 13.25
C ILE A 75 9.55 -25.04 12.57
N GLN A 76 8.84 -24.14 13.24
CA GLN A 76 8.57 -22.80 12.73
C GLN A 76 9.69 -21.83 13.12
N ILE A 77 10.14 -21.03 12.16
CA ILE A 77 11.19 -20.02 12.33
C ILE A 77 10.56 -18.64 12.27
N PHE A 78 11.02 -17.76 13.18
CA PHE A 78 10.55 -16.39 13.31
C PHE A 78 11.74 -15.45 13.42
N ASN A 79 12.12 -14.81 12.30
CA ASN A 79 13.27 -13.91 12.24
C ASN A 79 12.83 -12.43 12.13
N GLN A 80 13.66 -11.54 12.64
CA GLN A 80 13.63 -10.10 12.30
C GLN A 80 14.77 -9.84 11.30
N ILE A 81 14.44 -9.60 10.02
CA ILE A 81 15.39 -9.36 8.92
C ILE A 81 15.08 -8.12 8.09
N ASP A 82 13.88 -7.57 8.28
CA ASP A 82 13.45 -6.31 7.68
C ASP A 82 13.66 -5.18 8.69
N TYR A 83 14.37 -4.13 8.29
CA TYR A 83 14.67 -2.99 9.17
C TYR A 83 14.36 -1.68 8.49
N ILE A 84 13.90 -0.75 9.31
CA ILE A 84 13.83 0.67 8.99
C ILE A 84 14.95 1.33 9.77
N LEU A 85 15.84 2.01 9.04
CA LEU A 85 16.96 2.77 9.57
C LEU A 85 16.66 4.26 9.47
N CYS A 86 17.15 5.04 10.43
CA CYS A 86 17.15 6.50 10.36
C CYS A 86 18.52 7.03 10.75
N LYS A 87 18.82 8.30 10.43
CA LYS A 87 20.00 8.96 11.02
C LYS A 87 19.91 8.97 12.55
N ALA A 88 21.00 8.63 13.23
CA ALA A 88 21.07 8.54 14.68
C ALA A 88 20.66 9.86 15.36
N ALA A 89 21.02 11.01 14.76
CA ALA A 89 20.59 12.33 15.20
C ALA A 89 19.05 12.50 15.24
N HIS A 90 18.30 11.79 14.40
CA HIS A 90 16.84 11.84 14.34
C HIS A 90 16.14 10.78 15.19
N LYS A 91 16.88 9.96 15.94
CA LYS A 91 16.33 8.90 16.81
C LYS A 91 15.27 9.43 17.79
N HIS A 92 15.44 10.66 18.29
CA HIS A 92 14.51 11.31 19.23
C HIS A 92 13.10 11.54 18.64
N LEU A 93 12.96 11.49 17.32
CA LEU A 93 11.68 11.62 16.61
C LEU A 93 10.89 10.33 16.54
N LEU A 94 11.51 9.17 16.81
CA LEU A 94 10.81 7.90 16.81
C LEU A 94 9.77 7.87 17.93
N LEU A 95 8.54 7.50 17.58
CA LEU A 95 7.43 7.32 18.52
C LEU A 95 7.14 5.83 18.76
N ASP A 96 7.27 5.02 17.71
CA ASP A 96 7.01 3.58 17.75
C ASP A 96 7.65 2.92 16.51
N SER A 97 8.00 1.64 16.58
CA SER A 97 8.48 0.90 15.41
C SER A 97 8.36 -0.62 15.59
N ARG A 98 7.50 -1.26 14.79
CA ARG A 98 7.12 -2.67 14.99
C ARG A 98 6.59 -3.31 13.72
N SER A 99 6.52 -4.64 13.73
CA SER A 99 5.94 -5.43 12.65
C SER A 99 4.46 -5.78 12.87
N TYR A 100 3.74 -5.92 11.76
CA TYR A 100 2.33 -6.24 11.70
C TYR A 100 2.12 -7.45 10.79
N GLY A 101 1.66 -8.55 11.38
CA GLY A 101 1.14 -9.70 10.64
C GLY A 101 -0.34 -9.50 10.27
N GLY A 102 -0.87 -10.41 9.45
CA GLY A 102 -2.31 -10.45 9.14
C GLY A 102 -2.76 -9.57 7.97
N LEU A 103 -1.84 -9.07 7.15
CA LEU A 103 -2.12 -8.29 5.93
C LEU A 103 -2.61 -9.18 4.80
N GLU A 104 -3.65 -8.83 4.05
CA GLU A 104 -4.23 -9.68 2.97
C GLU A 104 -3.20 -10.33 2.01
N ALA A 105 -2.04 -9.69 1.80
CA ALA A 105 -0.92 -10.27 1.08
C ALA A 105 -0.46 -11.62 1.64
N ASN A 106 -0.33 -12.60 0.75
CA ASN A 106 0.23 -13.92 1.06
C ASN A 106 1.76 -13.90 0.98
N SER A 107 2.39 -13.20 1.92
CA SER A 107 3.85 -13.16 2.09
C SER A 107 4.26 -13.81 3.41
N ASP A 108 5.43 -14.44 3.38
CA ASP A 108 6.21 -14.86 4.54
C ASP A 108 6.82 -13.67 5.32
N HIS A 109 6.88 -12.49 4.71
CA HIS A 109 7.22 -11.23 5.35
C HIS A 109 5.99 -10.52 5.97
N LYS A 110 6.26 -9.71 6.98
CA LYS A 110 5.32 -8.85 7.70
C LYS A 110 5.70 -7.40 7.48
N LEU A 111 4.70 -6.53 7.35
CA LEU A 111 4.93 -5.11 7.23
C LEU A 111 5.57 -4.55 8.49
N VAL A 112 6.65 -3.80 8.32
CA VAL A 112 7.28 -3.02 9.40
C VAL A 112 6.81 -1.57 9.26
N ILE A 113 6.32 -1.00 10.35
CA ILE A 113 5.87 0.39 10.39
C ILE A 113 6.65 1.11 11.47
N THR A 114 7.21 2.26 11.12
CA THR A 114 7.81 3.22 12.06
C THR A 114 6.93 4.47 12.13
N ARG A 115 6.55 4.88 13.34
CA ARG A 115 5.83 6.14 13.61
C ARG A 115 6.83 7.20 14.05
N ILE A 116 6.73 8.38 13.45
CA ILE A 116 7.64 9.51 13.68
C ILE A 116 6.86 10.75 14.11
N GLY A 117 7.40 11.49 15.07
CA GLY A 117 6.80 12.72 15.61
C GLY A 117 7.43 13.96 15.00
N LEU A 118 7.03 14.33 13.78
CA LEU A 118 7.59 15.50 13.08
C LEU A 118 7.32 16.83 13.79
N TYR A 119 6.24 16.92 14.59
CA TYR A 119 5.93 18.10 15.42
C TYR A 119 7.02 18.41 16.45
N LYS A 120 7.85 17.42 16.81
CA LYS A 120 8.99 17.62 17.71
C LYS A 120 10.12 18.42 17.04
N SER A 121 10.26 18.33 15.72
CA SER A 121 11.24 19.10 14.93
C SER A 121 10.68 20.39 14.34
N TYR A 122 9.38 20.39 14.00
CA TYR A 122 8.73 21.49 13.32
C TYR A 122 7.56 21.99 14.16
N LYS A 123 7.83 22.94 15.07
CA LYS A 123 6.80 23.58 15.93
C LYS A 123 5.73 24.37 15.15
N GLN A 124 5.81 24.49 13.83
CA GLN A 124 5.02 25.47 13.07
C GLN A 124 4.48 25.02 11.70
N LEU A 125 4.39 23.73 11.41
CA LEU A 125 3.48 23.33 10.33
C LEU A 125 2.08 23.23 10.92
N LYS A 126 1.43 24.38 11.12
CA LYS A 126 -0.04 24.42 11.06
C LYS A 126 -0.36 23.66 9.79
N LYS A 127 -0.93 22.46 9.91
CA LYS A 127 -1.46 21.77 8.73
C LYS A 127 -2.35 22.83 8.09
N PRO A 128 -2.11 23.30 6.85
CA PRO A 128 -3.23 23.84 6.12
C PRO A 128 -4.26 22.73 6.21
N THR A 129 -5.42 23.03 6.79
CA THR A 129 -6.58 22.16 6.66
C THR A 129 -6.68 21.93 5.18
N TYR A 130 -6.21 20.76 4.75
CA TYR A 130 -6.33 20.34 3.38
C TYR A 130 -7.82 20.10 3.29
N ASP A 131 -8.57 21.12 2.88
CA ASP A 131 -9.89 20.88 2.34
C ASP A 131 -9.67 19.76 1.34
N LYS A 132 -10.37 18.65 1.56
CA LYS A 132 -10.32 17.51 0.66
C LYS A 132 -10.65 18.09 -0.71
N ARG A 133 -9.63 18.34 -1.54
CA ARG A 133 -9.85 18.83 -2.89
C ARG A 133 -10.63 17.73 -3.58
N GLU A 134 -11.91 17.98 -3.82
CA GLU A 134 -12.73 17.14 -4.66
C GLU A 134 -12.05 17.09 -6.02
N SER A 135 -11.56 15.91 -6.40
CA SER A 135 -10.93 15.72 -7.69
C SER A 135 -12.02 15.32 -8.67
N TYR A 136 -12.34 16.18 -9.63
CA TYR A 136 -13.31 15.86 -10.68
C TYR A 136 -12.84 14.69 -11.56
N ASN A 137 -13.77 13.90 -12.09
CA ASN A 137 -13.46 12.81 -13.00
C ASN A 137 -13.15 13.33 -14.43
N LEU A 138 -11.96 13.90 -14.60
CA LEU A 138 -11.54 14.50 -15.85
C LEU A 138 -11.37 13.48 -17.00
N GLU A 139 -11.27 12.17 -16.71
CA GLU A 139 -11.20 11.14 -17.75
C GLU A 139 -12.46 11.11 -18.63
N LEU A 140 -13.62 11.47 -18.06
CA LEU A 140 -14.88 11.54 -18.81
C LEU A 140 -14.85 12.61 -19.89
N PHE A 141 -13.99 13.63 -19.81
CA PHE A 141 -13.83 14.62 -20.88
C PHE A 141 -13.09 14.09 -22.12
N HIS A 142 -12.58 12.86 -22.09
CA HIS A 142 -12.16 12.19 -23.31
C HIS A 142 -13.35 11.81 -24.21
N ASP A 143 -14.55 11.68 -23.65
CA ASP A 143 -15.79 11.47 -24.39
C ASP A 143 -16.38 12.82 -24.84
N GLU A 144 -16.62 12.93 -26.14
CA GLU A 144 -17.19 14.10 -26.80
C GLU A 144 -18.57 14.50 -26.23
N ASN A 145 -19.39 13.52 -25.84
CA ASN A 145 -20.70 13.78 -25.28
C ASN A 145 -20.62 14.52 -23.95
N PHE A 146 -19.67 14.16 -23.10
CA PHE A 146 -19.45 14.80 -21.81
C PHE A 146 -18.90 16.21 -21.98
N ARG A 147 -18.01 16.44 -22.95
CA ARG A 147 -17.53 17.79 -23.30
C ARG A 147 -18.67 18.70 -23.74
N GLN A 148 -19.50 18.23 -24.67
CA GLN A 148 -20.61 19.03 -25.19
C GLN A 148 -21.66 19.31 -24.12
N LYS A 149 -21.98 18.31 -23.28
CA LYS A 149 -22.91 18.45 -22.17
C LYS A 149 -22.42 19.45 -21.13
N TYR A 150 -21.12 19.48 -20.83
CA TYR A 150 -20.51 20.46 -19.95
C TYR A 150 -20.56 21.87 -20.56
N ALA A 151 -20.13 22.02 -21.81
CA ALA A 151 -20.14 23.32 -22.49
C ALA A 151 -21.54 23.94 -22.55
N ASN A 152 -22.55 23.16 -22.95
CA ASN A 152 -23.93 23.64 -23.05
C ASN A 152 -24.49 24.06 -21.69
N LYS A 153 -24.25 23.27 -20.62
CA LYS A 153 -24.71 23.62 -19.27
C LYS A 153 -23.97 24.82 -18.70
N LEU A 154 -22.66 24.90 -18.91
CA LEU A 154 -21.85 26.01 -18.41
C LEU A 154 -22.27 27.31 -19.09
N GLN A 155 -22.55 27.30 -20.39
CA GLN A 155 -23.01 28.50 -21.10
C GLN A 155 -24.28 29.08 -20.45
N VAL A 156 -25.29 28.24 -20.20
CA VAL A 156 -26.53 28.65 -19.54
C VAL A 156 -26.27 29.21 -18.13
N GLU A 157 -25.35 28.61 -17.36
CA GLU A 157 -25.00 29.10 -16.02
C GLU A 157 -24.14 30.38 -16.04
N LEU A 158 -23.45 30.68 -17.13
CA LEU A 158 -22.66 31.91 -17.30
C LEU A 158 -23.52 33.08 -17.79
N ASP A 159 -24.52 32.81 -18.63
CA ASP A 159 -25.42 33.83 -19.16
C ASP A 159 -26.28 34.49 -18.05
N ASP A 160 -26.48 33.79 -16.92
CA ASP A 160 -27.22 34.27 -15.74
C ASP A 160 -26.35 35.09 -14.76
N ILE A 161 -25.04 35.24 -15.03
CA ILE A 161 -24.13 35.96 -14.14
C ILE A 161 -24.25 37.47 -14.36
N ASP A 162 -24.64 38.18 -13.30
CA ASP A 162 -24.66 39.63 -13.26
C ASP A 162 -23.24 40.22 -13.32
N THR A 163 -22.91 40.80 -14.48
CA THR A 163 -21.62 41.43 -14.78
C THR A 163 -21.48 42.85 -14.25
N THR A 164 -22.51 43.41 -13.61
CA THR A 164 -22.45 44.74 -13.00
C THR A 164 -21.79 44.76 -11.63
N LYS A 165 -21.53 43.57 -11.05
CA LYS A 165 -20.93 43.40 -9.73
C LYS A 165 -19.41 43.63 -9.72
N PRO A 166 -18.80 43.81 -8.54
CA PRO A 166 -17.34 43.88 -8.42
C PRO A 166 -16.65 42.62 -8.96
N ALA A 167 -15.45 42.79 -9.52
CA ALA A 167 -14.69 41.72 -10.18
C ALA A 167 -14.52 40.45 -9.32
N ASN A 168 -14.28 40.61 -8.01
CA ASN A 168 -14.15 39.46 -7.10
C ASN A 168 -15.45 38.65 -7.01
N THR A 169 -16.61 39.32 -6.96
CA THR A 169 -17.92 38.67 -6.89
C THR A 169 -18.25 37.96 -8.20
N ILE A 170 -17.90 38.56 -9.33
CA ILE A 170 -18.03 37.93 -10.65
C ILE A 170 -17.15 36.68 -10.71
N TRP A 171 -15.89 36.78 -10.28
CA TRP A 171 -14.96 35.66 -10.26
C TRP A 171 -15.45 34.49 -9.40
N ASP A 172 -15.99 34.79 -8.21
CA ASP A 172 -16.56 33.78 -7.32
C ASP A 172 -17.79 33.11 -7.94
N ALA A 173 -18.65 33.87 -8.63
CA ALA A 173 -19.80 33.34 -9.34
C ALA A 173 -19.38 32.43 -10.51
N VAL A 174 -18.45 32.88 -11.36
CA VAL A 174 -17.94 32.11 -12.50
C VAL A 174 -17.29 30.81 -12.02
N THR A 175 -16.38 30.90 -11.04
CA THR A 175 -15.70 29.71 -10.53
C THR A 175 -16.65 28.75 -9.82
N SER A 176 -17.69 29.25 -9.15
CA SER A 176 -18.73 28.41 -8.54
C SER A 176 -19.58 27.71 -9.60
N SER A 177 -20.00 28.40 -10.66
CA SER A 177 -20.70 27.77 -11.80
C SER A 177 -19.84 26.70 -12.46
N MET A 178 -18.57 26.98 -12.77
CA MET A 178 -17.65 25.97 -13.33
C MET A 178 -17.54 24.71 -12.45
N LYS A 179 -17.35 24.89 -11.14
CA LYS A 179 -17.26 23.78 -10.18
C LYS A 179 -18.56 22.99 -10.08
N ARG A 180 -19.70 23.68 -10.04
CA ARG A 180 -21.04 23.07 -9.95
C ARG A 180 -21.38 22.31 -11.22
N THR A 181 -21.15 22.90 -12.40
CA THR A 181 -21.36 22.21 -13.68
C THR A 181 -20.45 21.00 -13.80
N ALA A 182 -19.18 21.11 -13.39
CA ALA A 182 -18.25 19.97 -13.40
C ALA A 182 -18.73 18.85 -12.47
N LEU A 183 -19.16 19.19 -11.25
CA LEU A 183 -19.75 18.23 -10.32
C LEU A 183 -20.98 17.53 -10.91
N ASN A 184 -21.85 18.27 -11.61
CA ASN A 184 -23.08 17.72 -12.19
C ASN A 184 -22.85 16.87 -13.46
N VAL A 185 -21.79 17.14 -14.22
CA VAL A 185 -21.54 16.47 -15.51
C VAL A 185 -20.57 15.30 -15.36
N VAL A 186 -19.42 15.52 -14.71
CA VAL A 186 -18.38 14.50 -14.57
C VAL A 186 -18.31 13.92 -13.16
N GLY A 187 -18.86 14.61 -12.16
CA GLY A 187 -18.80 14.15 -10.78
C GLY A 187 -17.40 14.18 -10.20
N ILE A 188 -17.28 13.65 -8.99
CA ILE A 188 -16.00 13.53 -8.26
C ILE A 188 -15.47 12.12 -8.47
N ASN A 189 -14.16 12.01 -8.65
CA ASN A 189 -13.41 10.77 -8.55
C ASN A 189 -13.74 10.08 -7.23
N GLN A 190 -14.54 9.02 -7.33
CA GLN A 190 -14.68 8.10 -6.22
C GLN A 190 -13.35 7.39 -6.02
N LYS A 191 -12.95 7.18 -4.77
CA LYS A 191 -11.84 6.26 -4.48
C LYS A 191 -12.26 4.90 -5.00
N GLN A 192 -11.73 4.52 -6.17
CA GLN A 192 -11.88 3.16 -6.64
C GLN A 192 -11.29 2.25 -5.56
N HIS A 193 -12.12 1.38 -4.99
CA HIS A 193 -11.60 0.28 -4.20
C HIS A 193 -10.67 -0.52 -5.12
N LYS A 194 -9.46 -0.84 -4.65
CA LYS A 194 -8.45 -1.58 -5.41
C LYS A 194 -8.96 -2.91 -6.00
N PHE A 195 -10.10 -3.40 -5.53
CA PHE A 195 -10.70 -4.65 -5.96
C PHE A 195 -11.82 -4.38 -6.96
N HIS A 196 -11.57 -4.73 -8.23
CA HIS A 196 -12.53 -4.62 -9.33
C HIS A 196 -13.67 -5.67 -9.26
N ASN A 197 -13.66 -6.55 -8.24
CA ASN A 197 -14.59 -7.67 -8.12
C ASN A 197 -14.97 -7.90 -6.65
N ASN A 198 -16.27 -7.77 -6.35
CA ASN A 198 -16.84 -7.91 -5.00
C ASN A 198 -16.73 -9.33 -4.43
N GLU A 199 -16.75 -10.36 -5.28
CA GLU A 199 -16.60 -11.76 -4.88
C GLU A 199 -15.16 -12.03 -4.40
N ILE A 200 -14.16 -11.54 -5.15
CA ILE A 200 -12.75 -11.62 -4.72
C ILE A 200 -12.54 -10.88 -3.41
N PHE A 201 -13.19 -9.72 -3.22
CA PHE A 201 -13.09 -8.96 -1.98
C PHE A 201 -13.63 -9.76 -0.79
N SER A 202 -14.85 -10.31 -0.89
CA SER A 202 -15.46 -11.13 0.15
C SER A 202 -14.60 -12.37 0.48
N LEU A 203 -14.12 -13.07 -0.55
CA LEU A 203 -13.22 -14.21 -0.37
C LEU A 203 -11.89 -13.81 0.29
N SER A 204 -11.36 -12.64 -0.03
CA SER A 204 -10.11 -12.13 0.57
C SER A 204 -10.29 -11.79 2.05
N GLU A 205 -11.41 -11.19 2.43
CA GLU A 205 -11.74 -10.93 3.84
C GLU A 205 -11.93 -12.24 4.63
N ASN A 206 -12.62 -13.23 4.05
CA ASN A 206 -12.76 -14.56 4.65
C ASN A 206 -11.41 -15.26 4.81
N GLN A 207 -10.56 -15.21 3.79
CA GLN A 207 -9.20 -15.74 3.82
C GLN A 207 -8.36 -15.10 4.93
N LYS A 208 -8.48 -13.78 5.10
CA LYS A 208 -7.78 -12.99 6.11
C LYS A 208 -8.24 -13.36 7.51
N ALA A 209 -9.55 -13.49 7.72
CA ALA A 209 -10.13 -13.93 8.99
C ALA A 209 -9.64 -15.33 9.40
N LEU A 210 -9.65 -16.30 8.47
CA LEU A 210 -9.11 -17.64 8.72
C LEU A 210 -7.62 -17.60 9.07
N ARG A 211 -6.83 -16.79 8.38
CA ARG A 211 -5.40 -16.67 8.69
C ARG A 211 -5.15 -16.06 10.06
N LEU A 212 -5.92 -15.06 10.47
CA LEU A 212 -5.81 -14.49 11.82
C LEU A 212 -6.16 -15.53 12.88
N ARG A 213 -7.18 -16.37 12.66
CA ARG A 213 -7.48 -17.52 13.53
C ARG A 213 -6.30 -18.48 13.60
N ILE A 214 -5.73 -18.89 12.47
CA ILE A 214 -4.54 -19.76 12.42
C ILE A 214 -3.37 -19.17 13.22
N GLN A 215 -3.17 -17.85 13.19
CA GLN A 215 -2.09 -17.19 13.93
C GLN A 215 -2.33 -17.12 15.45
N ASN A 216 -3.59 -17.16 15.88
CA ASN A 216 -3.96 -17.04 17.30
C ASN A 216 -4.29 -18.38 17.96
N SER A 217 -4.65 -19.41 17.19
CA SER A 217 -4.94 -20.75 17.69
C SER A 217 -3.67 -21.47 18.17
N ARG A 218 -3.80 -22.25 19.24
CA ARG A 218 -2.73 -23.12 19.78
C ARG A 218 -2.96 -24.62 19.48
N ASN A 219 -4.18 -24.99 19.08
CA ASN A 219 -4.55 -26.36 18.75
C ASN A 219 -4.10 -26.74 17.33
N SER A 220 -3.33 -27.83 17.21
CA SER A 220 -2.77 -28.33 15.95
C SER A 220 -3.84 -28.83 14.97
N GLU A 221 -4.88 -29.48 15.48
CA GLU A 221 -5.96 -30.04 14.65
C GLU A 221 -6.83 -28.93 14.05
N ASP A 222 -7.21 -27.94 14.87
CA ASP A 222 -7.92 -26.74 14.40
C ASP A 222 -7.09 -25.98 13.36
N ILE A 223 -5.77 -25.84 13.57
CA ILE A 223 -4.88 -25.19 12.59
C ILE A 223 -4.89 -25.94 11.26
N ARG A 224 -4.86 -27.28 11.28
CA ARG A 224 -4.87 -28.11 10.07
C ARG A 224 -6.14 -27.89 9.27
N ASP A 225 -7.31 -27.89 9.91
CA ASP A 225 -8.58 -27.77 9.22
C ASP A 225 -8.86 -26.33 8.76
N LEU A 226 -8.46 -25.33 9.56
CA LEU A 226 -8.47 -23.92 9.12
C LEU A 226 -7.56 -23.69 7.90
N ARG A 227 -6.40 -24.36 7.81
CA ARG A 227 -5.52 -24.29 6.63
C ARG A 227 -6.17 -24.89 5.39
N LYS A 228 -6.87 -26.04 5.51
CA LYS A 228 -7.62 -26.64 4.40
C LYS A 228 -8.68 -25.68 3.87
N LEU A 229 -9.52 -25.14 4.76
CA LEU A 229 -10.55 -24.15 4.41
C LEU A 229 -9.95 -22.93 3.71
N ARG A 230 -8.84 -22.40 4.23
CA ARG A 230 -8.13 -21.28 3.62
C ARG A 230 -7.62 -21.60 2.22
N ASN A 231 -7.09 -22.80 2.00
CA ASN A 231 -6.56 -23.21 0.70
C ASN A 231 -7.66 -23.31 -0.35
N VAL A 232 -8.86 -23.80 0.01
CA VAL A 232 -10.02 -23.81 -0.88
C VAL A 232 -10.38 -22.40 -1.34
N ILE A 233 -10.43 -21.44 -0.41
CA ILE A 233 -10.70 -20.03 -0.73
C ILE A 233 -9.64 -19.44 -1.66
N LEU A 234 -8.35 -19.73 -1.41
CA LEU A 234 -7.25 -19.26 -2.27
C LEU A 234 -7.34 -19.82 -3.70
N LEU A 235 -7.73 -21.09 -3.85
CA LEU A 235 -7.95 -21.71 -5.15
C LEU A 235 -9.12 -21.04 -5.90
N ASN A 236 -10.21 -20.71 -5.20
CA ASN A 236 -11.35 -20.00 -5.77
C ASN A 236 -10.95 -18.59 -6.25
N ILE A 237 -10.24 -17.82 -5.42
CA ILE A 237 -9.72 -16.50 -5.81
C ILE A 237 -8.87 -16.63 -7.08
N LYS A 238 -7.93 -17.60 -7.12
CA LYS A 238 -7.07 -17.83 -8.29
C LYS A 238 -7.88 -18.18 -9.53
N LYS A 239 -8.94 -18.97 -9.40
CA LYS A 239 -9.85 -19.33 -10.50
C LYS A 239 -10.59 -18.10 -11.04
N ILE A 240 -11.17 -17.28 -10.16
CA ILE A 240 -11.89 -16.06 -10.55
C ILE A 240 -10.93 -15.09 -11.24
N GLN A 241 -9.76 -14.84 -10.65
CA GLN A 241 -8.73 -13.96 -11.25
C GLN A 241 -8.32 -14.44 -12.64
N LYS A 242 -8.06 -15.75 -12.82
CA LYS A 242 -7.74 -16.34 -14.11
C LYS A 242 -8.85 -16.08 -15.14
N THR A 243 -10.11 -16.31 -14.77
CA THR A 243 -11.27 -16.05 -15.65
C THR A 243 -11.41 -14.57 -16.01
N LEU A 244 -11.21 -13.65 -15.06
CA LEU A 244 -11.27 -12.21 -15.30
C LEU A 244 -10.20 -11.77 -16.28
N VAL A 245 -8.96 -12.22 -16.09
CA VAL A 245 -7.84 -11.94 -17.00
C VAL A 245 -8.14 -12.45 -18.40
N TYR A 246 -8.64 -13.69 -18.55
CA TYR A 246 -9.03 -14.19 -19.88
C TYR A 246 -10.13 -13.35 -20.53
N LYS A 247 -11.19 -12.99 -19.79
CA LYS A 247 -12.28 -12.16 -20.33
C LYS A 247 -11.78 -10.78 -20.76
N GLU A 248 -10.88 -10.17 -19.98
CA GLU A 248 -10.31 -8.86 -20.32
C GLU A 248 -9.40 -8.96 -21.55
N THR A 249 -8.55 -9.99 -21.62
CA THR A 249 -7.70 -10.27 -22.77
C THR A 249 -8.52 -10.53 -24.03
N GLU A 250 -9.61 -11.31 -23.93
CA GLU A 250 -10.52 -11.59 -25.05
C GLU A 250 -11.20 -10.31 -25.55
N LYS A 251 -11.68 -9.45 -24.65
CA LYS A 251 -12.24 -8.13 -25.03
C LYS A 251 -11.20 -7.27 -25.76
N LYS A 252 -9.94 -7.28 -25.32
CA LYS A 252 -8.84 -6.58 -26.00
C LYS A 252 -8.63 -7.15 -27.40
N PHE A 253 -8.62 -8.48 -27.56
CA PHE A 253 -8.51 -9.13 -28.88
C PHE A 253 -9.67 -8.78 -29.81
N GLN A 254 -10.91 -8.84 -29.34
CA GLN A 254 -12.08 -8.48 -30.12
C GLN A 254 -12.06 -7.01 -30.56
N ASN A 255 -11.61 -6.11 -29.69
CA ASN A 255 -11.45 -4.69 -30.03
C ASN A 255 -10.38 -4.45 -31.09
N ILE A 256 -9.26 -5.18 -31.05
CA ILE A 256 -8.24 -5.14 -32.11
C ILE A 256 -8.84 -5.68 -33.42
N ALA A 257 -9.54 -6.82 -33.39
CA ALA A 257 -10.12 -7.45 -34.57
C ALA A 257 -11.15 -6.55 -35.30
N LYS A 258 -11.85 -5.67 -34.58
CA LYS A 258 -12.79 -4.69 -35.17
C LYS A 258 -12.11 -3.52 -35.91
N GLN A 259 -10.80 -3.32 -35.75
CA GLN A 259 -10.08 -2.23 -36.42
C GLN A 259 -9.71 -2.60 -37.86
N LYS A 260 -9.50 -1.60 -38.72
CA LYS A 260 -8.97 -1.76 -40.08
C LYS A 260 -7.55 -2.35 -40.05
N ASP A 261 -7.18 -3.15 -41.07
CA ASP A 261 -5.95 -3.96 -41.07
C ASP A 261 -4.67 -3.18 -40.75
N GLY A 262 -4.49 -1.98 -41.30
CA GLY A 262 -3.33 -1.13 -41.00
C GLY A 262 -3.23 -0.71 -39.53
N THR A 263 -4.36 -0.58 -38.82
CA THR A 263 -4.43 -0.11 -37.42
C THR A 263 -4.33 -1.25 -36.41
N ARG A 264 -4.64 -2.49 -36.81
CA ARG A 264 -4.61 -3.69 -35.95
C ARG A 264 -3.22 -3.91 -35.33
N MET A 265 -2.18 -3.85 -36.16
CA MET A 265 -0.80 -4.13 -35.74
C MET A 265 -0.30 -3.10 -34.72
N PHE A 266 -0.52 -1.80 -34.95
CA PHE A 266 -0.10 -0.74 -34.03
C PHE A 266 -0.84 -0.80 -32.69
N MET A 267 -2.14 -1.13 -32.69
CA MET A 267 -2.93 -1.23 -31.47
C MET A 267 -2.51 -2.45 -30.62
N ALA A 268 -2.24 -3.58 -31.27
CA ALA A 268 -1.71 -4.78 -30.61
C ALA A 268 -0.34 -4.50 -29.98
N MET A 269 0.57 -3.84 -30.70
CA MET A 269 1.91 -3.50 -30.20
C MET A 269 1.84 -2.52 -29.02
N ARG A 270 0.94 -1.53 -29.06
CA ARG A 270 0.71 -0.58 -27.96
C ARG A 270 0.16 -1.24 -26.70
N LEU A 271 -0.66 -2.28 -26.84
CA LEU A 271 -1.20 -3.04 -25.70
C LEU A 271 -0.15 -3.96 -25.08
N LEU A 272 0.76 -4.53 -25.88
CA LEU A 272 1.88 -5.34 -25.38
C LEU A 272 2.97 -4.53 -24.67
N MET A 273 3.15 -3.25 -25.05
CA MET A 273 4.19 -2.38 -24.47
C MET A 273 3.75 -1.57 -23.25
N LYS A 274 2.45 -1.54 -22.88
CA LYS A 274 2.01 -0.98 -21.59
C LYS A 274 2.35 -1.97 -20.46
N LYS A 275 3.51 -1.76 -19.83
CA LYS A 275 3.85 -2.35 -18.52
C LYS A 275 3.12 -1.64 -17.39
#